data_AF-A0A947JEW1-F1
#
_entry.id   AF-A0A947JEW1-F1
#
_cell.length_a   1.000
_cell.length_b   1.000
_cell.length_c   1.000
_cell.angle_alpha   90.00
_cell.angle_beta   90.00
_cell.angle_gamma   90.00
#
_symmetry.space_group_name_H-M   'P 1'
#
loop_
_entity.id
_entity.type
_entity.pdbx_description
1 polymer ?
#
loop_
_entity_poly.entity_id
_entity_poly.type
_entity_poly.pdbx_seq_one_letter_code
_entity_poly.pdbx_strand_id
1 'polypeptide(L)'
;MSRIKKAKIEKYYSKVAFIFLGVALIAVVAIVYVSLAKTVITIKPSPEAVSTSFEIQVVSDEVQNQMSEIALSGRLAEKSIEETKNFTNVTSQHQVEGKAEGTVTIHNNYSSTQPLVATTRLLSEDDVLFRTKETVTVPAGGQVDVEVEADQPGEQGNIGPTRFTIVALWKGLQDKIYAESSTSMNSGLRDVTVATLQNINDAKEDLASELKEKAIGELSREIVKEHSEEKILNQAVTYQILDEEADIEPDTEVNSFEVTSSINIIAAVFDEDELFEHAKQLLAEQVPDNNELAGTELALLQYEIKSYDLEEQSAVLKVTLNGTTYVKLTSPIFKRDNLTNRDKQEIKTYFLNFSEIQNVDVKFSPFWVFRSPSLKDHIEIVIAK
;
A
#
# COMPACT_ATOMS: atom_id res chain seq x y z
N MET A 1 10.31 -100.60 -48.96
CA MET A 1 9.65 -99.28 -49.10
C MET A 1 8.15 -99.48 -49.23
N SER A 2 7.37 -99.27 -48.17
CA SER A 2 5.90 -99.37 -48.23
C SER A 2 5.27 -98.07 -47.76
N ARG A 3 4.36 -97.56 -48.60
CA ARG A 3 3.78 -96.21 -48.58
C ARG A 3 2.90 -96.01 -47.35
N ILE A 4 3.20 -94.98 -46.55
CA ILE A 4 2.30 -94.50 -45.50
C ILE A 4 1.04 -93.94 -46.18
N LYS A 5 -0.09 -94.62 -45.99
CA LYS A 5 -1.42 -94.19 -46.42
C LYS A 5 -1.77 -92.86 -45.72
N LYS A 6 -2.05 -91.83 -46.50
CA LYS A 6 -2.73 -90.61 -46.02
C LYS A 6 -4.09 -91.01 -45.45
N ALA A 7 -4.24 -90.93 -44.13
CA ALA A 7 -5.54 -91.04 -43.47
C ALA A 7 -6.45 -89.93 -43.99
N LYS A 8 -7.59 -90.28 -44.58
CA LYS A 8 -8.64 -89.32 -44.95
C LYS A 8 -9.30 -88.86 -43.66
N ILE A 9 -8.89 -87.69 -43.17
CA ILE A 9 -9.65 -86.96 -42.16
C ILE A 9 -11.03 -86.70 -42.77
N GLU A 10 -12.08 -87.26 -42.19
CA GLU A 10 -13.44 -86.93 -42.60
C GLU A 10 -13.63 -85.42 -42.48
N LYS A 11 -14.14 -84.79 -43.55
CA LYS A 11 -14.25 -83.32 -43.68
C LYS A 11 -14.95 -82.64 -42.49
N TYR A 12 -15.70 -83.40 -41.66
CA TYR A 12 -16.37 -82.92 -40.45
C TYR A 12 -15.42 -82.64 -39.28
N TYR A 13 -14.50 -83.56 -38.94
CA TYR A 13 -13.55 -83.37 -37.83
C TYR A 13 -12.57 -82.24 -38.09
N SER A 14 -12.16 -82.05 -39.35
CA SER A 14 -11.34 -80.93 -39.76
C SER A 14 -12.04 -79.58 -39.51
N LYS A 15 -13.35 -79.47 -39.79
CA LYS A 15 -14.12 -78.24 -39.54
C LYS A 15 -14.22 -77.92 -38.04
N VAL A 16 -14.51 -78.92 -37.20
CA VAL A 16 -14.61 -78.73 -35.75
C VAL A 16 -13.26 -78.31 -35.15
N ALA A 17 -12.15 -78.91 -35.60
CA ALA A 17 -10.81 -78.53 -35.16
C ALA A 17 -10.47 -77.08 -35.55
N PHE A 18 -10.82 -76.62 -36.75
CA PHE A 18 -10.61 -75.22 -37.16
C PHE A 18 -11.47 -74.24 -36.35
N ILE A 19 -12.72 -74.60 -36.04
CA ILE A 19 -13.59 -73.79 -35.18
C ILE A 19 -13.00 -73.68 -33.77
N PHE A 20 -12.59 -74.81 -33.17
CA PHE A 20 -11.97 -74.83 -31.85
C PHE A 20 -10.67 -74.02 -31.80
N LEU A 21 -9.81 -74.15 -32.82
CA LEU A 21 -8.57 -73.39 -32.93
C LEU A 21 -8.85 -71.88 -33.10
N GLY A 22 -9.90 -71.52 -33.85
CA GLY A 22 -10.38 -70.15 -33.96
C GLY A 22 -10.86 -69.57 -32.62
N VAL A 23 -11.68 -70.32 -31.87
CA VAL A 23 -12.16 -69.90 -30.53
C VAL A 23 -11.00 -69.79 -29.54
N ALA A 24 -10.07 -70.75 -29.54
CA ALA A 24 -8.89 -70.71 -28.68
C ALA A 24 -7.99 -69.51 -29.01
N LEU A 25 -7.81 -69.18 -30.30
CA LEU A 25 -7.06 -67.99 -30.72
C LEU A 25 -7.74 -66.71 -30.25
N ILE A 26 -9.06 -66.60 -30.38
CA ILE A 26 -9.83 -65.45 -29.88
C ILE A 26 -9.67 -65.31 -28.36
N ALA A 27 -9.75 -66.43 -27.62
CA ALA A 27 -9.56 -66.43 -26.17
C ALA A 27 -8.14 -65.96 -25.78
N VAL A 28 -7.10 -66.44 -26.48
CA VAL A 28 -5.72 -66.00 -26.25
C VAL A 28 -5.56 -64.51 -26.55
N VAL A 29 -6.11 -64.03 -27.68
CA VAL A 29 -6.08 -62.60 -28.02
C VAL A 29 -6.80 -61.75 -26.97
N ALA A 30 -7.95 -62.21 -26.48
CA ALA A 30 -8.68 -61.53 -25.41
C ALA A 30 -7.89 -61.48 -24.09
N ILE A 31 -7.24 -62.59 -23.70
CA ILE A 31 -6.40 -62.65 -22.51
C ILE A 31 -5.19 -61.72 -22.64
N VAL A 32 -4.51 -61.75 -23.78
CA VAL A 32 -3.36 -60.88 -24.06
C VAL A 32 -3.80 -59.41 -24.07
N TYR A 33 -4.96 -59.10 -24.64
CA TYR A 33 -5.54 -57.76 -24.64
C TYR A 33 -5.78 -57.27 -23.20
N VAL A 34 -6.49 -58.05 -22.37
CA VAL A 34 -6.81 -57.67 -20.98
C VAL A 34 -5.55 -57.58 -20.12
N SER A 35 -4.59 -58.49 -20.31
CA SER A 35 -3.36 -58.58 -19.50
C SER A 35 -2.37 -57.45 -19.80
N LEU A 36 -2.27 -57.02 -21.06
CA LEU A 36 -1.33 -55.96 -21.45
C LEU A 36 -1.94 -54.56 -21.39
N ALA A 37 -3.26 -54.43 -21.44
CA ALA A 37 -3.91 -53.12 -21.44
C ALA A 37 -3.66 -52.37 -20.13
N LYS A 38 -3.14 -51.15 -20.24
CA LYS A 38 -2.88 -50.22 -19.13
C LYS A 38 -3.33 -48.81 -19.50
N THR A 39 -3.76 -48.05 -18.49
CA THR A 39 -4.13 -46.65 -18.62
C THR A 39 -3.38 -45.83 -17.58
N VAL A 40 -2.68 -44.79 -18.02
CA VAL A 40 -2.07 -43.79 -17.14
C VAL A 40 -2.84 -42.48 -17.31
N ILE A 41 -3.40 -42.00 -16.21
CA ILE A 41 -4.15 -40.75 -16.13
C ILE A 41 -3.30 -39.76 -15.35
N THR A 42 -2.80 -38.73 -16.03
CA THR A 42 -2.05 -37.65 -15.41
C THR A 42 -3.00 -36.48 -15.14
N ILE A 43 -3.18 -36.16 -13.86
CA ILE A 43 -4.07 -35.12 -13.37
C ILE A 43 -3.23 -33.92 -12.95
N LYS A 44 -3.59 -32.74 -13.46
CA LYS A 44 -3.11 -31.47 -12.93
C LYS A 44 -4.23 -30.87 -12.06
N PRO A 45 -4.07 -30.86 -10.72
CA PRO A 45 -5.08 -30.32 -9.83
C PRO A 45 -5.15 -28.79 -9.95
N SER A 46 -6.32 -28.24 -9.66
CA SER A 46 -6.51 -26.80 -9.50
C SER A 46 -6.18 -26.43 -8.04
N PRO A 47 -5.33 -25.41 -7.79
CA PRO A 47 -5.04 -24.97 -6.43
C PRO A 47 -6.28 -24.29 -5.82
N GLU A 48 -6.62 -24.66 -4.59
CA GLU A 48 -7.66 -24.01 -3.80
C GLU A 48 -7.03 -23.22 -2.66
N ALA A 49 -7.44 -21.96 -2.49
CA ALA A 49 -6.95 -21.11 -1.42
C ALA A 49 -7.50 -21.58 -0.06
N VAL A 50 -6.64 -21.60 0.95
CA VAL A 50 -7.00 -21.82 2.34
C VAL A 50 -6.33 -20.72 3.18
N SER A 51 -7.02 -20.27 4.22
CA SER A 51 -6.46 -19.27 5.14
C SER A 51 -6.85 -19.60 6.58
N THR A 52 -6.01 -19.16 7.51
CA THR A 52 -6.31 -19.15 8.94
C THR A 52 -6.08 -17.75 9.48
N SER A 53 -6.90 -17.33 10.44
CA SER A 53 -6.75 -16.07 11.15
C SER A 53 -7.04 -16.27 12.63
N PHE A 54 -6.12 -15.83 13.48
CA PHE A 54 -6.17 -16.02 14.93
C PHE A 54 -5.44 -14.89 15.65
N GLU A 55 -5.62 -14.84 16.96
CA GLU A 55 -4.91 -13.91 17.84
C GLU A 55 -3.98 -14.70 18.75
N ILE A 56 -2.77 -14.19 18.95
CA ILE A 56 -1.76 -14.78 19.83
C ILE A 56 -1.11 -13.69 20.68
N GLN A 57 -0.84 -14.01 21.94
CA GLN A 57 -0.15 -13.10 22.84
C GLN A 57 1.37 -13.27 22.72
N VAL A 58 2.09 -12.15 22.68
CA VAL A 58 3.54 -12.06 22.85
C VAL A 58 3.81 -11.63 24.27
N VAL A 59 4.49 -12.47 25.03
CA VAL A 59 4.82 -12.27 26.45
C VAL A 59 6.23 -12.76 26.73
N SER A 60 6.82 -12.36 27.85
CA SER A 60 8.14 -12.85 28.24
C SER A 60 8.16 -14.37 28.47
N ASP A 61 9.34 -14.99 28.30
CA ASP A 61 9.57 -16.42 28.56
C ASP A 61 9.03 -16.88 29.92
N GLU A 62 9.19 -16.05 30.95
CA GLU A 62 8.79 -16.36 32.33
C GLU A 62 7.27 -16.51 32.45
N VAL A 63 6.52 -15.62 31.77
CA VAL A 63 5.05 -15.63 31.75
C VAL A 63 4.55 -16.76 30.87
N GLN A 64 5.12 -16.94 29.68
CA GLN A 64 4.74 -18.01 28.75
C GLN A 64 4.81 -19.39 29.42
N ASN A 65 5.89 -19.67 30.17
CA ASN A 65 6.08 -20.95 30.88
C ASN A 65 5.04 -21.23 31.99
N GLN A 66 4.31 -20.21 32.44
CA GLN A 66 3.26 -20.34 33.45
C GLN A 66 1.86 -20.42 32.84
N MET A 67 1.71 -20.08 31.55
CA MET A 67 0.45 -20.10 30.85
C MET A 67 0.07 -21.52 30.41
N SER A 68 -1.23 -21.82 30.46
CA SER A 68 -1.80 -23.04 29.88
C SER A 68 -2.22 -22.86 28.42
N GLU A 69 -2.26 -21.62 27.94
CA GLU A 69 -2.63 -21.24 26.58
C GLU A 69 -1.39 -21.03 25.70
N ILE A 70 -1.58 -21.12 24.39
CA ILE A 70 -0.49 -20.95 23.43
C ILE A 70 -0.18 -19.46 23.31
N ALA A 71 0.99 -19.07 23.81
CA ALA A 71 1.56 -17.73 23.69
C ALA A 71 2.94 -17.83 23.03
N LEU A 72 3.40 -16.72 22.44
CA LEU A 72 4.68 -16.57 21.79
C LEU A 72 5.67 -15.89 22.75
N SER A 73 6.88 -16.42 22.85
CA SER A 73 7.93 -15.74 23.61
C SER A 73 8.37 -14.46 22.89
N GLY A 74 8.46 -13.38 23.64
CA GLY A 74 8.99 -12.13 23.15
C GLY A 74 8.92 -11.01 24.17
N ARG A 75 9.16 -9.79 23.70
CA ARG A 75 9.10 -8.59 24.54
C ARG A 75 8.63 -7.39 23.74
N LEU A 76 8.19 -6.36 24.46
CA LEU A 76 7.98 -5.06 23.87
C LEU A 76 9.29 -4.25 23.87
N ALA A 77 9.45 -3.45 22.84
CA ALA A 77 10.48 -2.44 22.74
C ALA A 77 9.83 -1.14 22.26
N GLU A 78 10.22 -0.01 22.84
CA GLU A 78 9.65 1.28 22.48
C GLU A 78 10.72 2.33 22.22
N LYS A 79 10.36 3.32 21.42
CA LYS A 79 11.22 4.46 21.13
C LYS A 79 10.37 5.70 20.90
N SER A 80 10.62 6.72 21.70
CA SER A 80 10.07 8.05 21.47
C SER A 80 11.08 8.93 20.73
N ILE A 81 10.62 9.63 19.69
CA ILE A 81 11.40 10.63 18.98
C ILE A 81 10.55 11.87 18.71
N GLU A 82 11.21 13.01 18.65
CA GLU A 82 10.60 14.32 18.38
C GLU A 82 11.44 15.05 17.33
N GLU A 83 10.79 15.70 16.39
CA GLU A 83 11.45 16.53 15.38
C GLU A 83 10.56 17.71 14.98
N THR A 84 11.22 18.83 14.69
CA THR A 84 10.62 20.00 14.06
C THR A 84 11.11 20.09 12.63
N LYS A 85 10.18 20.24 11.68
CA LYS A 85 10.49 20.35 10.25
C LYS A 85 9.81 21.58 9.65
N ASN A 86 10.57 22.32 8.85
CA ASN A 86 10.06 23.45 8.09
C ASN A 86 9.50 23.00 6.73
N PHE A 87 8.25 23.35 6.45
CA PHE A 87 7.54 23.04 5.22
C PHE A 87 7.43 24.28 4.33
N THR A 88 8.13 24.27 3.19
CA THR A 88 8.16 25.39 2.23
C THR A 88 7.19 25.21 1.05
N ASN A 89 6.52 24.07 0.95
CA ASN A 89 5.69 23.70 -0.21
C ASN A 89 4.22 24.11 -0.04
N VAL A 90 3.97 25.34 0.40
CA VAL A 90 2.61 25.89 0.44
C VAL A 90 2.24 26.31 -0.98
N THR A 91 1.40 25.51 -1.66
CA THR A 91 1.06 25.72 -3.08
C THR A 91 -0.23 26.51 -3.29
N SER A 92 -0.97 26.79 -2.21
CA SER A 92 -2.28 27.41 -2.25
C SER A 92 -2.16 28.93 -2.45
N GLN A 93 -2.13 29.35 -3.72
CA GLN A 93 -2.14 30.76 -4.09
C GLN A 93 -3.57 31.32 -4.09
N HIS A 94 -3.74 32.45 -3.42
CA HIS A 94 -4.97 33.23 -3.40
C HIS A 94 -4.71 34.63 -3.93
N GLN A 95 -5.68 35.18 -4.65
CA GLN A 95 -5.67 36.60 -4.99
C GLN A 95 -6.35 37.38 -3.89
N VAL A 96 -5.61 38.33 -3.32
CA VAL A 96 -6.13 39.29 -2.34
C VAL A 96 -5.95 40.69 -2.88
N GLU A 97 -6.71 41.63 -2.34
CA GLU A 97 -6.60 43.03 -2.72
C GLU A 97 -5.20 43.56 -2.35
N GLY A 98 -4.56 44.23 -3.31
CA GLY A 98 -3.31 44.95 -3.13
C GLY A 98 -3.53 46.34 -2.53
N LYS A 99 -2.44 47.02 -2.24
CA LYS A 99 -2.47 48.45 -1.90
C LYS A 99 -2.64 49.28 -3.16
N ALA A 100 -3.36 50.39 -3.06
CA ALA A 100 -3.41 51.35 -4.14
C ALA A 100 -2.04 52.04 -4.30
N GLU A 101 -1.56 52.12 -5.53
CA GLU A 101 -0.28 52.75 -5.84
C GLU A 101 -0.48 53.92 -6.80
N GLY A 102 0.43 54.89 -6.73
CA GLY A 102 0.44 56.02 -7.65
C GLY A 102 1.65 56.92 -7.44
N THR A 103 1.67 58.03 -8.18
CA THR A 103 2.72 59.05 -8.10
C THR A 103 2.09 60.36 -7.63
N VAL A 104 2.72 60.99 -6.64
CA VAL A 104 2.36 62.34 -6.19
C VAL A 104 3.50 63.29 -6.48
N THR A 105 3.17 64.52 -6.86
CA THR A 105 4.12 65.62 -6.95
C THR A 105 4.10 66.36 -5.62
N ILE A 106 5.23 66.36 -4.90
CA ILE A 106 5.39 67.10 -3.65
C ILE A 106 5.92 68.49 -3.97
N HIS A 107 5.16 69.52 -3.61
CA HIS A 107 5.53 70.92 -3.77
C HIS A 107 6.10 71.47 -2.47
N ASN A 108 7.19 72.22 -2.55
CA ASN A 108 7.78 72.94 -1.43
C ASN A 108 7.86 74.43 -1.74
N ASN A 109 6.84 75.18 -1.34
CA ASN A 109 6.80 76.64 -1.44
C ASN A 109 7.46 77.35 -0.23
N TYR A 110 8.17 76.59 0.61
CA TYR A 110 8.93 77.13 1.73
C TYR A 110 10.35 77.54 1.29
N SER A 111 10.99 78.37 2.12
CA SER A 111 12.32 78.92 1.84
C SER A 111 13.47 77.97 2.19
N SER A 112 13.19 76.74 2.58
CA SER A 112 14.19 75.75 2.99
C SER A 112 13.84 74.38 2.44
N THR A 113 14.88 73.60 2.13
CA THR A 113 14.75 72.22 1.68
C THR A 113 14.11 71.35 2.76
N GLN A 114 13.21 70.45 2.37
CA GLN A 114 12.52 69.55 3.29
C GLN A 114 12.81 68.09 2.93
N PRO A 115 13.60 67.36 3.75
CA PRO A 115 13.71 65.92 3.62
C PRO A 115 12.45 65.23 4.14
N LEU A 116 11.98 64.22 3.42
CA LEU A 116 10.86 63.35 3.77
C LEU A 116 11.37 61.91 3.70
N VAL A 117 11.37 61.23 4.85
CA VAL A 117 11.84 59.83 4.92
C VAL A 117 10.88 58.88 4.24
N ALA A 118 11.36 57.72 3.83
CA ALA A 118 10.48 56.63 3.38
C ALA A 118 9.40 56.37 4.43
N THR A 119 8.20 56.00 3.99
CA THR A 119 6.99 55.81 4.80
C THR A 119 6.37 57.09 5.39
N THR A 120 6.73 58.28 4.86
CA THR A 120 6.12 59.55 5.25
C THR A 120 4.62 59.54 4.96
N ARG A 121 3.81 59.92 5.95
CA ARG A 121 2.34 59.91 5.89
C ARG A 121 1.78 61.09 5.10
N LEU A 122 1.00 60.77 4.07
CA LEU A 122 0.28 61.70 3.20
C LEU A 122 -1.23 61.41 3.33
N LEU A 123 -2.01 62.37 3.80
CA LEU A 123 -3.45 62.21 3.98
C LEU A 123 -4.18 62.91 2.84
N SER A 124 -4.99 62.19 2.05
CA SER A 124 -5.82 62.77 0.99
C SER A 124 -6.96 63.61 1.54
N GLU A 125 -7.64 64.37 0.67
CA GLU A 125 -8.88 65.06 1.04
C GLU A 125 -10.03 64.11 1.40
N ASP A 126 -9.98 62.88 0.89
CA ASP A 126 -10.93 61.79 1.20
C ASP A 126 -10.56 61.01 2.48
N ASP A 127 -9.65 61.56 3.31
CA ASP A 127 -9.14 60.94 4.55
C ASP A 127 -8.45 59.57 4.36
N VAL A 128 -7.93 59.31 3.15
CA VAL A 128 -7.20 58.08 2.83
C VAL A 128 -5.70 58.31 3.05
N LEU A 129 -5.08 57.42 3.82
CA LEU A 129 -3.67 57.52 4.20
C LEU A 129 -2.77 56.82 3.18
N PHE A 130 -1.80 57.55 2.66
CA PHE A 130 -0.73 57.06 1.78
C PHE A 130 0.64 57.25 2.41
N ARG A 131 1.61 56.49 1.91
CA ARG A 131 2.99 56.49 2.36
C ARG A 131 3.95 56.56 1.19
N THR A 132 5.00 57.36 1.32
CA THR A 132 6.09 57.41 0.33
C THR A 132 6.87 56.10 0.33
N LYS A 133 7.19 55.56 -0.85
CA LYS A 133 7.99 54.34 -0.99
C LYS A 133 9.48 54.58 -0.71
N GLU A 134 9.96 55.80 -0.97
CA GLU A 134 11.36 56.18 -0.81
C GLU A 134 11.56 57.48 -0.04
N THR A 135 12.80 57.71 0.37
CA THR A 135 13.21 58.96 1.01
C THR A 135 13.51 60.00 -0.06
N VAL A 136 12.85 61.15 0.02
CA VAL A 136 13.02 62.23 -0.96
C VAL A 136 13.42 63.52 -0.27
N THR A 137 14.15 64.37 -0.98
CA THR A 137 14.51 65.70 -0.49
C THR A 137 13.91 66.75 -1.40
N VAL A 138 12.89 67.46 -0.92
CA VAL A 138 12.16 68.45 -1.72
C VAL A 138 12.88 69.80 -1.65
N PRO A 139 13.44 70.31 -2.77
CA PRO A 139 14.20 71.56 -2.77
C PRO A 139 13.33 72.76 -2.39
N ALA A 140 13.93 73.79 -1.79
CA ALA A 140 13.24 75.05 -1.49
C ALA A 140 12.68 75.70 -2.77
N GLY A 141 11.40 76.05 -2.77
CA GLY A 141 10.72 76.65 -3.94
C GLY A 141 10.57 75.71 -5.14
N GLY A 142 10.74 74.39 -4.97
CA GLY A 142 10.67 73.41 -6.04
C GLY A 142 9.68 72.27 -5.78
N GLN A 143 9.74 71.25 -6.62
CA GLN A 143 8.88 70.07 -6.53
C GLN A 143 9.63 68.79 -6.89
N VAL A 144 9.12 67.64 -6.44
CA VAL A 144 9.64 66.31 -6.78
C VAL A 144 8.50 65.31 -6.88
N ASP A 145 8.56 64.41 -7.87
CA ASP A 145 7.61 63.31 -8.00
C ASP A 145 8.06 62.13 -7.15
N VAL A 146 7.10 61.50 -6.46
CA VAL A 146 7.36 60.42 -5.51
C VAL A 146 6.30 59.33 -5.66
N GLU A 147 6.75 58.07 -5.69
CA GLU A 147 5.83 56.94 -5.62
C GLU A 147 5.27 56.75 -4.21
N VAL A 148 3.97 56.49 -4.16
CA VAL A 148 3.23 56.29 -2.92
C VAL A 148 2.39 55.01 -2.98
N GLU A 149 2.18 54.42 -1.82
CA GLU A 149 1.24 53.31 -1.62
C GLU A 149 0.25 53.63 -0.50
N ALA A 150 -0.96 53.09 -0.58
CA ALA A 150 -1.95 53.19 0.48
C ALA A 150 -1.44 52.50 1.77
N ASP A 151 -1.83 53.02 2.93
CA ASP A 151 -1.47 52.42 4.22
C ASP A 151 -2.08 51.02 4.39
N GLN A 152 -3.30 50.83 3.88
CA GLN A 152 -4.06 49.58 3.92
C GLN A 152 -4.36 49.07 2.50
N PRO A 153 -4.40 47.74 2.29
CA PRO A 153 -4.89 47.16 1.05
C PRO A 153 -6.40 47.37 0.88
N GLY A 154 -6.88 47.34 -0.36
CA GLY A 154 -8.30 47.32 -0.69
C GLY A 154 -8.82 48.56 -1.43
N GLU A 155 -10.09 48.48 -1.84
CA GLU A 155 -10.72 49.50 -2.68
C GLU A 155 -10.81 50.87 -2.02
N GLN A 156 -10.68 50.96 -0.68
CA GLN A 156 -10.64 52.25 0.02
C GLN A 156 -9.42 53.09 -0.37
N GLY A 157 -8.36 52.46 -0.91
CA GLY A 157 -7.22 53.15 -1.49
C GLY A 157 -7.51 53.77 -2.88
N ASN A 158 -8.64 53.44 -3.51
CA ASN A 158 -8.94 53.87 -4.87
C ASN A 158 -9.49 55.28 -4.88
N ILE A 159 -8.59 56.25 -5.04
CA ILE A 159 -8.91 57.67 -5.05
C ILE A 159 -8.61 58.31 -6.42
N GLY A 160 -9.37 59.33 -6.75
CA GLY A 160 -9.08 60.18 -7.92
C GLY A 160 -7.88 61.11 -7.69
N PRO A 161 -7.56 61.95 -8.69
CA PRO A 161 -6.63 63.07 -8.51
C PRO A 161 -7.06 63.96 -7.33
N THR A 162 -6.17 64.18 -6.37
CA THR A 162 -6.47 64.92 -5.15
C THR A 162 -5.22 65.56 -4.54
N ARG A 163 -5.42 66.41 -3.54
CA ARG A 163 -4.35 67.03 -2.76
C ARG A 163 -4.12 66.25 -1.48
N PHE A 164 -2.87 66.18 -1.04
CA PHE A 164 -2.45 65.49 0.17
C PHE A 164 -1.78 66.44 1.15
N THR A 165 -2.11 66.23 2.42
CA THR A 165 -1.47 66.88 3.57
C THR A 165 -0.38 65.98 4.14
N ILE A 166 0.83 66.52 4.32
CA ILE A 166 1.93 65.78 4.94
C ILE A 166 1.78 65.80 6.47
N VAL A 167 1.26 64.72 7.04
CA VAL A 167 0.82 64.64 8.45
C VAL A 167 1.96 64.94 9.43
N ALA A 168 3.18 64.52 9.09
CA ALA A 168 4.36 64.70 9.95
C ALA A 168 4.84 66.16 10.06
N LEU A 169 4.40 67.04 9.17
CA LEU A 169 4.76 68.46 9.22
C LEU A 169 3.83 69.22 10.17
N TRP A 170 4.33 70.25 10.84
CA TRP A 170 3.50 71.11 11.67
C TRP A 170 2.57 71.97 10.79
N LYS A 171 1.40 72.36 11.32
CA LYS A 171 0.30 72.97 10.54
C LYS A 171 0.70 74.11 9.60
N GLY A 172 1.52 75.06 10.04
CA GLY A 172 1.91 76.19 9.19
C GLY A 172 2.94 75.86 8.09
N LEU A 173 3.49 74.63 8.09
CA LEU A 173 4.30 74.11 6.99
C LEU A 173 3.47 73.28 6.02
N GLN A 174 2.39 72.63 6.47
CA GLN A 174 1.48 71.86 5.62
C GLN A 174 0.83 72.71 4.52
N ASP A 175 0.58 74.00 4.80
CA ASP A 175 0.08 74.94 3.79
C ASP A 175 1.11 75.24 2.68
N LYS A 176 2.40 75.14 3.02
CA LYS A 176 3.53 75.50 2.13
C LYS A 176 4.18 74.29 1.49
N ILE A 177 4.08 73.12 2.11
CA ILE A 177 4.65 71.85 1.66
C ILE A 177 3.55 70.80 1.67
N TYR A 178 3.09 70.43 0.48
CA TYR A 178 1.97 69.53 0.25
C TYR A 178 2.25 68.65 -0.96
N ALA A 179 1.47 67.59 -1.14
CA ALA A 179 1.56 66.76 -2.33
C ALA A 179 0.25 66.82 -3.13
N GLU A 180 0.32 66.52 -4.41
CA GLU A 180 -0.83 66.47 -5.31
C GLU A 180 -0.68 65.28 -6.26
N SER A 181 -1.76 64.55 -6.51
CA SER A 181 -1.81 63.54 -7.56
C SER A 181 -2.56 64.08 -8.78
N SER A 182 -1.98 63.86 -9.96
CA SER A 182 -2.62 64.20 -11.24
C SER A 182 -3.36 63.02 -11.89
N THR A 183 -3.14 61.81 -11.38
CA THR A 183 -3.74 60.56 -11.84
C THR A 183 -4.46 59.85 -10.69
N SER A 184 -5.42 58.98 -11.03
CA SER A 184 -6.10 58.11 -10.06
C SER A 184 -5.15 57.07 -9.49
N MET A 185 -5.29 56.75 -8.20
CA MET A 185 -4.61 55.64 -7.54
C MET A 185 -5.54 54.42 -7.55
N ASN A 186 -5.02 53.25 -7.86
CA ASN A 186 -5.81 52.02 -7.94
C ASN A 186 -5.11 50.86 -7.23
N SER A 187 -5.88 50.11 -6.46
CA SER A 187 -5.52 48.85 -5.82
C SER A 187 -5.56 47.75 -6.88
N GLY A 188 -4.42 47.16 -7.20
CA GLY A 188 -4.36 45.94 -8.00
C GLY A 188 -4.76 44.71 -7.17
N LEU A 189 -4.71 43.53 -7.79
CA LEU A 189 -4.69 42.26 -7.08
C LEU A 189 -3.24 41.85 -6.81
N ARG A 190 -3.00 41.19 -5.68
CA ARG A 190 -1.72 40.52 -5.37
C ARG A 190 -1.95 39.04 -5.12
N ASP A 191 -1.02 38.22 -5.60
CA ASP A 191 -1.01 36.80 -5.30
C ASP A 191 -0.32 36.58 -3.95
N VAL A 192 -0.99 35.83 -3.07
CA VAL A 192 -0.46 35.44 -1.75
C VAL A 192 -0.50 33.94 -1.60
N THR A 193 0.50 33.42 -0.89
CA THR A 193 0.53 32.03 -0.49
C THR A 193 -0.12 31.89 0.87
N VAL A 194 -1.08 30.99 1.00
CA VAL A 194 -1.86 30.80 2.21
C VAL A 194 -1.74 29.37 2.69
N ALA A 195 -1.41 29.15 3.96
CA ALA A 195 -1.41 27.82 4.55
C ALA A 195 -2.86 27.36 4.77
N THR A 196 -3.34 26.43 3.95
CA THR A 196 -4.67 25.83 4.15
C THR A 196 -4.61 24.76 5.23
N LEU A 197 -5.76 24.44 5.84
CA LEU A 197 -5.87 23.32 6.77
C LEU A 197 -5.39 21.99 6.15
N GLN A 198 -5.64 21.78 4.85
CA GLN A 198 -5.15 20.60 4.14
C GLN A 198 -3.62 20.56 4.10
N ASN A 199 -2.97 21.68 3.79
CA ASN A 199 -1.50 21.73 3.76
C ASN A 199 -0.88 21.44 5.13
N ILE A 200 -1.50 21.93 6.20
CA ILE A 200 -1.05 21.67 7.58
C ILE A 200 -1.22 20.18 7.93
N ASN A 201 -2.35 19.57 7.58
CA ASN A 201 -2.60 18.14 7.81
C ASN A 201 -1.66 17.25 6.99
N ASP A 202 -1.43 17.57 5.72
CA ASP A 202 -0.49 16.85 4.86
C ASP A 202 0.92 16.92 5.44
N ALA A 203 1.36 18.11 5.88
CA ALA A 203 2.67 18.29 6.50
C ALA A 203 2.83 17.49 7.80
N LYS A 204 1.77 17.41 8.61
CA LYS A 204 1.71 16.58 9.82
C LYS A 204 1.83 15.09 9.50
N GLU A 205 1.05 14.60 8.53
CA GLU A 205 1.11 13.20 8.09
C GLU A 205 2.48 12.83 7.50
N ASP A 206 3.05 13.71 6.67
CA ASP A 206 4.39 13.55 6.11
C ASP A 206 5.45 13.43 7.21
N LEU A 207 5.43 14.34 8.20
CA LEU A 207 6.38 14.31 9.31
C LEU A 207 6.19 13.05 10.17
N ALA A 208 4.95 12.67 10.49
CA ALA A 208 4.67 11.47 11.26
C ALA A 208 5.16 10.20 10.56
N SER A 209 5.01 10.11 9.23
CA SER A 209 5.52 8.98 8.44
C SER A 209 7.05 8.93 8.43
N GLU A 210 7.72 10.07 8.26
CA GLU A 210 9.19 10.16 8.32
C GLU A 210 9.72 9.77 9.71
N LEU A 211 9.07 10.26 10.77
CA LEU A 211 9.42 9.91 12.14
C LEU A 211 9.22 8.41 12.39
N LYS A 212 8.16 7.81 11.88
CA LYS A 212 7.94 6.36 12.03
C LYS A 212 9.10 5.57 11.42
N GLU A 213 9.52 5.87 10.20
CA GLU A 213 10.64 5.19 9.55
C GLU A 213 11.95 5.40 10.30
N LYS A 214 12.21 6.63 10.75
CA LYS A 214 13.40 6.99 11.53
C LYS A 214 13.43 6.26 12.87
N ALA A 215 12.32 6.26 13.62
CA ALA A 215 12.21 5.61 14.91
C ALA A 215 12.42 4.09 14.79
N ILE A 216 11.83 3.44 13.77
CA ILE A 216 12.03 2.01 13.50
C ILE A 216 13.51 1.74 13.22
N GLY A 217 14.15 2.58 12.41
CA GLY A 217 15.58 2.45 12.10
C GLY A 217 16.48 2.64 13.32
N GLU A 218 16.17 3.58 14.21
CA GLU A 218 16.90 3.80 15.46
C GLU A 218 16.70 2.65 16.45
N LEU A 219 15.45 2.26 16.72
CA LEU A 219 15.12 1.16 17.62
C LEU A 219 15.74 -0.16 17.12
N SER A 220 15.75 -0.41 15.81
CA SER A 220 16.39 -1.61 15.23
C SER A 220 17.88 -1.65 15.53
N ARG A 221 18.57 -0.52 15.47
CA ARG A 221 20.01 -0.43 15.79
C ARG A 221 20.28 -0.63 17.28
N GLU A 222 19.39 -0.14 18.13
CA GLU A 222 19.48 -0.32 19.59
C GLU A 222 19.30 -1.80 19.96
N ILE A 223 18.27 -2.45 19.42
CA ILE A 223 18.01 -3.88 19.65
C ILE A 223 19.18 -4.73 19.18
N VAL A 224 19.66 -4.57 17.94
CA VAL A 224 20.78 -5.38 17.42
C VAL A 224 22.07 -5.20 18.22
N LYS A 225 22.27 -4.03 18.84
CA LYS A 225 23.43 -3.75 19.69
C LYS A 225 23.34 -4.49 21.04
N GLU A 226 22.13 -4.66 21.59
CA GLU A 226 21.88 -5.36 22.85
C GLU A 226 21.73 -6.87 22.64
N HIS A 227 21.04 -7.26 21.58
CA HIS A 227 20.66 -8.63 21.23
C HIS A 227 20.83 -8.84 19.71
N SER A 228 21.99 -9.34 19.29
CA SER A 228 22.37 -9.44 17.86
C SER A 228 21.51 -10.39 17.02
N GLU A 229 20.76 -11.27 17.66
CA GLU A 229 19.88 -12.25 17.00
C GLU A 229 18.44 -11.73 16.86
N GLU A 230 18.08 -10.67 17.59
CA GLU A 230 16.75 -10.07 17.54
C GLU A 230 16.63 -9.11 16.35
N LYS A 231 15.45 -9.09 15.73
CA LYS A 231 15.10 -8.19 14.64
C LYS A 231 13.75 -7.54 14.91
N ILE A 232 13.62 -6.27 14.51
CA ILE A 232 12.28 -5.67 14.41
C ILE A 232 11.62 -6.19 13.16
N LEU A 233 10.41 -6.72 13.35
CA LEU A 233 9.53 -7.10 12.27
C LEU A 233 8.63 -5.91 11.97
N ASN A 234 8.79 -5.26 10.81
CA ASN A 234 8.08 -4.02 10.46
C ASN A 234 6.54 -4.14 10.58
N GLN A 235 6.00 -5.35 10.42
CA GLN A 235 4.58 -5.67 10.55
C GLN A 235 4.11 -5.72 12.02
N ALA A 236 5.02 -5.97 12.97
CA ALA A 236 4.77 -5.98 14.41
C ALA A 236 5.19 -4.66 15.08
N VAL A 237 4.91 -3.52 14.41
CA VAL A 237 5.16 -2.19 14.95
C VAL A 237 3.87 -1.37 14.87
N THR A 238 3.53 -0.74 15.99
CA THR A 238 2.50 0.30 16.07
C THR A 238 3.13 1.60 16.56
N TYR A 239 2.42 2.71 16.42
CA TYR A 239 2.89 4.01 16.90
C TYR A 239 1.74 4.82 17.48
N GLN A 240 2.11 5.72 18.37
CA GLN A 240 1.22 6.70 18.97
C GLN A 240 1.85 8.09 18.77
N ILE A 241 1.03 9.03 18.32
CA ILE A 241 1.39 10.45 18.33
C ILE A 241 1.20 10.94 19.77
N LEU A 242 2.30 11.39 20.38
CA LEU A 242 2.32 11.95 21.74
C LEU A 242 1.94 13.43 21.73
N ASP A 243 2.50 14.17 20.77
CA ASP A 243 2.27 15.60 20.58
C ASP A 243 2.43 15.97 19.11
N GLU A 244 1.65 16.95 18.63
CA GLU A 244 1.72 17.39 17.24
C GLU A 244 1.15 18.80 17.04
N GLU A 245 2.04 19.75 16.78
CA GLU A 245 1.73 21.17 16.66
C GLU A 245 2.29 21.76 15.36
N ALA A 246 1.58 22.75 14.82
CA ALA A 246 2.08 23.61 13.75
C ALA A 246 2.17 25.04 14.28
N ASP A 247 3.19 25.78 13.87
CA ASP A 247 3.42 27.17 14.29
C ASP A 247 2.49 28.20 13.60
N ILE A 248 1.46 27.71 12.90
CA ILE A 248 0.57 28.50 12.06
C ILE A 248 -0.89 28.07 12.19
N GLU A 249 -1.80 29.04 12.09
CA GLU A 249 -3.24 28.77 11.97
C GLU A 249 -3.66 28.64 10.50
N PRO A 250 -4.72 27.87 10.20
CA PRO A 250 -5.28 27.80 8.86
C PRO A 250 -5.64 29.19 8.29
N ASP A 251 -5.54 29.30 6.97
CA ASP A 251 -5.87 30.51 6.19
C ASP A 251 -4.96 31.72 6.47
N THR A 252 -3.77 31.48 7.04
CA THR A 252 -2.75 32.52 7.25
C THR A 252 -1.84 32.67 6.03
N GLU A 253 -1.56 33.92 5.64
CA GLU A 253 -0.57 34.24 4.60
C GLU A 253 0.85 33.92 5.09
N VAL A 254 1.47 32.90 4.49
CA VAL A 254 2.82 32.44 4.86
C VAL A 254 3.49 31.73 3.68
N ASN A 255 4.82 31.83 3.60
CA ASN A 255 5.61 31.11 2.58
C ASN A 255 6.09 29.74 3.07
N SER A 256 6.22 29.56 4.38
CA SER A 256 6.64 28.32 5.02
C SER A 256 6.22 28.30 6.47
N PHE A 257 5.98 27.13 7.03
CA PHE A 257 5.62 26.95 8.44
C PHE A 257 6.34 25.74 9.02
N GLU A 258 6.48 25.71 10.34
CA GLU A 258 7.11 24.60 11.06
C GLU A 258 6.05 23.68 11.65
N VAL A 259 6.28 22.38 11.54
CA VAL A 259 5.52 21.36 12.26
C VAL A 259 6.46 20.65 13.22
N THR A 260 6.03 20.52 14.46
CA THR A 260 6.70 19.70 15.48
C THR A 260 5.82 18.50 15.76
N SER A 261 6.40 17.31 15.71
CA SER A 261 5.70 16.06 16.00
C SER A 261 6.56 15.18 16.90
N SER A 262 5.92 14.59 17.90
CA SER A 262 6.50 13.65 18.84
C SER A 262 5.72 12.34 18.75
N ILE A 263 6.42 11.24 18.45
CA ILE A 263 5.81 9.92 18.35
C ILE A 263 6.50 8.93 19.28
N ASN A 264 5.74 7.97 19.81
CA ASN A 264 6.26 6.76 20.43
C ASN A 264 5.95 5.56 19.54
N ILE A 265 6.96 4.82 19.11
CA ILE A 265 6.76 3.53 18.45
C ILE A 265 6.81 2.41 19.47
N ILE A 266 5.99 1.39 19.28
CA ILE A 266 5.97 0.17 20.07
C ILE A 266 6.13 -1.00 19.10
N ALA A 267 7.18 -1.79 19.32
CA ALA A 267 7.50 -2.98 18.55
C ALA A 267 7.38 -4.22 19.42
N ALA A 268 6.71 -5.27 18.92
CA ALA A 268 6.78 -6.60 19.50
C ALA A 268 7.94 -7.37 18.87
N VAL A 269 8.89 -7.78 19.71
CA VAL A 269 10.11 -8.51 19.30
C VAL A 269 9.92 -9.98 19.68
N PHE A 270 9.92 -10.87 18.69
CA PHE A 270 9.68 -12.30 18.84
C PHE A 270 10.30 -13.10 17.67
N ASP A 271 10.32 -14.42 17.79
CA ASP A 271 10.76 -15.31 16.71
C ASP A 271 9.66 -15.48 15.64
N GLU A 272 9.91 -14.94 14.44
CA GLU A 272 8.99 -15.01 13.31
C GLU A 272 8.80 -16.44 12.79
N ASP A 273 9.84 -17.28 12.87
CA ASP A 273 9.78 -18.66 12.42
C ASP A 273 8.92 -19.50 13.37
N GLU A 274 8.99 -19.23 14.68
CA GLU A 274 8.10 -19.86 15.68
C GLU A 274 6.63 -19.49 15.41
N LEU A 275 6.34 -18.20 15.16
CA LEU A 275 5.01 -17.74 14.79
C LEU A 275 4.50 -18.42 13.52
N PHE A 276 5.36 -18.58 12.53
CA PHE A 276 5.03 -19.23 11.27
C PHE A 276 4.72 -20.72 11.44
N GLU A 277 5.51 -21.45 12.23
CA GLU A 277 5.24 -22.86 12.52
C GLU A 277 3.91 -23.04 13.28
N HIS A 278 3.60 -22.15 14.22
CA HIS A 278 2.31 -22.16 14.89
C HIS A 278 1.15 -21.89 13.91
N ALA A 279 1.29 -20.87 13.06
CA ALA A 279 0.30 -20.55 12.04
C ALA A 279 0.10 -21.70 11.02
N LYS A 280 1.17 -22.42 10.66
CA LYS A 280 1.09 -23.62 9.80
C LYS A 280 0.27 -24.74 10.41
N GLN A 281 0.44 -25.00 11.71
CA GLN A 281 -0.33 -26.04 12.41
C GLN A 281 -1.82 -25.71 12.36
N LEU A 282 -2.19 -24.47 12.70
CA LEU A 282 -3.58 -24.01 12.62
C LEU A 282 -4.12 -24.02 11.19
N LEU A 283 -3.31 -23.66 10.19
CA LEU A 283 -3.69 -23.73 8.78
C LEU A 283 -3.98 -25.18 8.36
N ALA A 284 -3.16 -26.13 8.80
CA ALA A 284 -3.33 -27.55 8.49
C ALA A 284 -4.66 -28.10 9.04
N GLU A 285 -5.15 -27.60 10.16
CA GLU A 285 -6.45 -27.94 10.73
C GLU A 285 -7.63 -27.40 9.90
N GLN A 286 -7.43 -26.31 9.15
CA GLN A 286 -8.43 -25.74 8.25
C GLN A 286 -8.48 -26.43 6.87
N VAL A 287 -7.54 -27.34 6.58
CA VAL A 287 -7.50 -28.06 5.30
C VAL A 287 -8.65 -29.08 5.23
N PRO A 288 -9.51 -29.05 4.20
CA PRO A 288 -10.57 -30.03 4.03
C PRO A 288 -10.04 -31.48 3.99
N ASP A 289 -10.79 -32.44 4.52
CA ASP A 289 -10.38 -33.86 4.61
C ASP A 289 -9.88 -34.45 3.28
N ASN A 290 -10.53 -34.08 2.18
CA ASN A 290 -10.23 -34.55 0.82
C ASN A 290 -9.05 -33.82 0.15
N ASN A 291 -8.47 -32.82 0.80
CA ASN A 291 -7.39 -31.99 0.28
C ASN A 291 -6.12 -32.14 1.14
N GLU A 292 -4.96 -31.88 0.55
CA GLU A 292 -3.67 -31.77 1.23
C GLU A 292 -3.11 -30.36 1.04
N LEU A 293 -2.41 -29.87 2.06
CA LEU A 293 -1.69 -28.60 1.94
C LEU A 293 -0.60 -28.75 0.88
N ALA A 294 -0.70 -27.95 -0.18
CA ALA A 294 0.24 -27.94 -1.28
C ALA A 294 1.52 -27.19 -0.93
N GLY A 295 1.36 -26.11 -0.17
CA GLY A 295 2.45 -25.25 0.27
C GLY A 295 1.93 -23.98 0.94
N THR A 296 2.75 -23.48 1.85
CA THR A 296 2.64 -22.17 2.47
C THR A 296 4.04 -21.66 2.75
N GLU A 297 4.23 -20.36 2.68
CA GLU A 297 5.55 -19.72 2.78
C GLU A 297 5.49 -18.58 3.80
N LEU A 298 6.65 -18.24 4.39
CA LEU A 298 6.75 -17.18 5.38
C LEU A 298 6.27 -15.84 4.82
N ALA A 299 6.52 -15.59 3.53
CA ALA A 299 6.06 -14.39 2.83
C ALA A 299 4.52 -14.23 2.74
N LEU A 300 3.76 -15.29 3.02
CA LEU A 300 2.29 -15.27 3.07
C LEU A 300 1.76 -15.08 4.49
N LEU A 301 2.65 -15.02 5.49
CA LEU A 301 2.31 -14.70 6.87
C LEU A 301 2.15 -13.19 7.01
N GLN A 302 1.03 -12.77 7.56
CA GLN A 302 0.72 -11.38 7.85
C GLN A 302 0.35 -11.26 9.32
N TYR A 303 0.86 -10.25 10.00
CA TYR A 303 0.51 -9.96 11.38
C TYR A 303 0.51 -8.47 11.64
N GLU A 304 -0.26 -8.05 12.64
CA GLU A 304 -0.31 -6.67 13.13
C GLU A 304 -0.54 -6.68 14.65
N ILE A 305 -0.02 -5.68 15.36
CA ILE A 305 -0.34 -5.49 16.78
C ILE A 305 -1.79 -4.99 16.87
N LYS A 306 -2.65 -5.79 17.50
CA LYS A 306 -4.05 -5.43 17.77
C LYS A 306 -4.19 -4.60 19.06
N SER A 307 -3.45 -4.98 20.09
CA SER A 307 -3.41 -4.28 21.38
C SER A 307 -2.09 -4.57 22.09
N TYR A 308 -1.70 -3.71 23.03
CA TYR A 308 -0.51 -3.89 23.85
C TYR A 308 -0.73 -3.32 25.25
N ASP A 309 0.04 -3.83 26.21
CA ASP A 309 0.12 -3.34 27.58
C ASP A 309 1.60 -3.19 27.97
N LEU A 310 2.02 -1.95 28.22
CA LEU A 310 3.41 -1.65 28.59
C LEU A 310 3.71 -2.00 30.05
N GLU A 311 2.72 -2.03 30.94
CA GLU A 311 2.91 -2.42 32.34
C GLU A 311 3.08 -3.94 32.45
N GLU A 312 2.25 -4.70 31.72
CA GLU A 312 2.33 -6.16 31.67
C GLU A 312 3.39 -6.67 30.68
N GLN A 313 4.02 -5.79 29.90
CA GLN A 313 4.98 -6.14 28.83
C GLN A 313 4.42 -7.18 27.85
N SER A 314 3.16 -6.98 27.44
CA SER A 314 2.43 -7.94 26.61
C SER A 314 1.83 -7.29 25.36
N ALA A 315 1.74 -8.06 24.27
CA ALA A 315 1.06 -7.63 23.05
C ALA A 315 0.18 -8.72 22.48
N VAL A 316 -0.95 -8.34 21.88
CA VAL A 316 -1.80 -9.23 21.10
C VAL A 316 -1.54 -9.00 19.63
N LEU A 317 -1.06 -10.03 18.95
CA LEU A 317 -0.92 -10.03 17.50
C LEU A 317 -2.16 -10.64 16.86
N LYS A 318 -2.68 -9.97 15.84
CA LYS A 318 -3.64 -10.58 14.92
C LYS A 318 -2.85 -11.15 13.74
N VAL A 319 -2.95 -12.46 13.53
CA VAL A 319 -2.13 -13.20 12.57
C VAL A 319 -3.03 -13.77 11.50
N THR A 320 -2.56 -13.75 10.26
CA THR A 320 -3.21 -14.38 9.11
C THR A 320 -2.17 -15.12 8.30
N LEU A 321 -2.41 -16.40 8.01
CA LEU A 321 -1.57 -17.17 7.11
C LEU A 321 -2.42 -17.69 5.95
N ASN A 322 -1.95 -17.44 4.73
CA ASN A 322 -2.56 -17.94 3.52
C ASN A 322 -1.74 -19.09 2.95
N GLY A 323 -2.42 -20.10 2.44
CA GLY A 323 -1.81 -21.22 1.74
C GLY A 323 -2.67 -21.72 0.60
N THR A 324 -2.19 -22.79 -0.04
CA THR A 324 -2.91 -23.46 -1.11
C THR A 324 -3.04 -24.94 -0.82
N THR A 325 -4.12 -25.54 -1.29
CA THR A 325 -4.39 -26.97 -1.15
C THR A 325 -4.62 -27.61 -2.51
N TYR A 326 -4.36 -28.92 -2.58
CA TYR A 326 -4.72 -29.76 -3.72
C TYR A 326 -5.57 -30.92 -3.25
N VAL A 327 -6.45 -31.40 -4.11
CA VAL A 327 -7.23 -32.61 -3.84
C VAL A 327 -6.30 -33.83 -3.69
N LYS A 328 -6.46 -34.58 -2.59
CA LYS A 328 -5.70 -35.81 -2.29
C LYS A 328 -6.08 -36.93 -3.23
N LEU A 329 -5.13 -37.82 -3.55
CA LEU A 329 -5.40 -39.03 -4.34
C LEU A 329 -6.39 -40.00 -3.66
N THR A 330 -6.56 -39.89 -2.34
CA THR A 330 -7.55 -40.64 -1.56
C THR A 330 -8.98 -40.12 -1.73
N SER A 331 -9.15 -38.93 -2.32
CA SER A 331 -10.46 -38.33 -2.57
C SER A 331 -11.36 -39.25 -3.41
N PRO A 332 -12.68 -39.32 -3.13
CA PRO A 332 -13.63 -40.13 -3.88
C PRO A 332 -13.62 -39.88 -5.40
N ILE A 333 -13.19 -38.70 -5.86
CA ILE A 333 -13.12 -38.35 -7.28
C ILE A 333 -12.14 -39.26 -8.05
N PHE A 334 -11.11 -39.79 -7.39
CA PHE A 334 -10.10 -40.66 -7.98
C PHE A 334 -10.44 -42.17 -7.85
N LYS A 335 -11.67 -42.52 -7.46
CA LYS A 335 -12.11 -43.93 -7.40
C LYS A 335 -12.05 -44.57 -8.79
N ARG A 336 -11.17 -45.56 -8.92
CA ARG A 336 -10.92 -46.31 -10.17
C ARG A 336 -12.16 -46.99 -10.73
N ASP A 337 -13.13 -47.34 -9.88
CA ASP A 337 -14.43 -47.88 -10.28
C ASP A 337 -15.12 -47.06 -11.37
N ASN A 338 -15.08 -45.74 -11.24
CA ASN A 338 -15.75 -44.81 -12.15
C ASN A 338 -15.05 -44.69 -13.51
N LEU A 339 -13.82 -45.21 -13.62
CA LEU A 339 -12.90 -45.00 -14.74
C LEU A 339 -12.72 -46.24 -15.61
N THR A 340 -13.32 -47.38 -15.27
CA THR A 340 -13.19 -48.63 -16.03
C THR A 340 -14.00 -48.63 -17.33
N ASN A 341 -13.46 -49.24 -18.38
CA ASN A 341 -14.09 -49.34 -19.71
C ASN A 341 -14.55 -47.98 -20.30
N ARG A 342 -13.76 -46.93 -20.06
CA ARG A 342 -13.99 -45.58 -20.57
C ARG A 342 -13.01 -45.24 -21.68
N ASP A 343 -13.44 -44.46 -22.66
CA ASP A 343 -12.53 -43.86 -23.63
C ASP A 343 -11.84 -42.60 -23.09
N LYS A 344 -10.91 -42.04 -23.87
CA LYS A 344 -10.14 -40.85 -23.48
C LYS A 344 -11.01 -39.62 -23.24
N GLN A 345 -12.08 -39.43 -24.02
CA GLN A 345 -12.97 -38.28 -23.88
C GLN A 345 -13.84 -38.42 -22.65
N GLU A 346 -14.41 -39.61 -22.41
CA GLU A 346 -15.21 -39.89 -21.22
C GLU A 346 -14.43 -39.66 -19.91
N ILE A 347 -13.17 -40.13 -19.85
CA ILE A 347 -12.30 -39.91 -18.68
C ILE A 347 -12.02 -38.42 -18.48
N LYS A 348 -11.72 -37.69 -19.56
CA LYS A 348 -11.50 -36.24 -19.49
C LYS A 348 -12.74 -35.51 -19.00
N THR A 349 -13.92 -35.81 -19.57
CA THR A 349 -15.18 -35.19 -19.16
C THR A 349 -15.52 -35.50 -17.70
N TYR A 350 -15.30 -36.73 -17.24
CA TYR A 350 -15.50 -37.09 -15.83
C TYR A 350 -14.69 -36.19 -14.89
N PHE A 351 -13.39 -36.03 -15.15
CA PHE A 351 -12.54 -35.24 -14.27
C PHE A 351 -12.73 -33.73 -14.42
N LEU A 352 -12.97 -33.22 -15.63
CA LEU A 352 -13.19 -31.79 -15.87
C LEU A 352 -14.55 -31.28 -15.34
N ASN A 353 -15.43 -32.17 -14.89
CA ASN A 353 -16.64 -31.79 -14.16
C ASN A 353 -16.37 -31.40 -12.69
N PHE A 354 -15.17 -31.66 -12.18
CA PHE A 354 -14.74 -31.28 -10.84
C PHE A 354 -13.91 -29.99 -10.91
N SER A 355 -14.30 -28.97 -10.15
CA SER A 355 -13.59 -27.68 -10.10
C SER A 355 -12.16 -27.81 -9.57
N GLU A 356 -11.90 -28.87 -8.80
CA GLU A 356 -10.63 -29.24 -8.22
C GLU A 356 -9.61 -29.71 -9.28
N ILE A 357 -10.04 -29.91 -10.55
CA ILE A 357 -9.19 -30.42 -11.63
C ILE A 357 -9.00 -29.38 -12.74
N GLN A 358 -7.76 -28.97 -12.97
CA GLN A 358 -7.42 -28.02 -14.02
C GLN A 358 -7.22 -28.71 -15.39
N ASN A 359 -6.53 -29.85 -15.42
CA ASN A 359 -6.23 -30.55 -16.66
C ASN A 359 -6.08 -32.06 -16.45
N VAL A 360 -6.39 -32.82 -17.49
CA VAL A 360 -6.24 -34.28 -17.53
C VAL A 360 -5.62 -34.72 -18.85
N ASP A 361 -4.51 -35.47 -18.74
CA ASP A 361 -3.98 -36.27 -19.84
C ASP A 361 -4.20 -37.76 -19.59
N VAL A 362 -4.53 -38.47 -20.66
CA VAL A 362 -4.83 -39.90 -20.61
C VAL A 362 -4.00 -40.59 -21.68
N LYS A 363 -3.20 -41.57 -21.26
CA LYS A 363 -2.38 -42.41 -22.12
C LYS A 363 -2.78 -43.86 -21.97
N PHE A 364 -3.20 -44.46 -23.08
CA PHE A 364 -3.41 -45.89 -23.18
C PHE A 364 -2.13 -46.57 -23.67
N SER A 365 -1.85 -47.75 -23.13
CA SER A 365 -0.74 -48.58 -23.56
C SER A 365 -1.18 -50.05 -23.58
N PRO A 366 -0.75 -50.83 -24.59
CA PRO A 366 0.01 -50.42 -25.78
C PRO A 366 -0.86 -49.67 -26.80
N PHE A 367 -0.29 -49.26 -27.95
CA PHE A 367 -0.92 -48.37 -28.93
C PHE A 367 -2.27 -48.85 -29.52
N TRP A 368 -2.61 -50.14 -29.37
CA TRP A 368 -3.86 -50.75 -29.81
C TRP A 368 -5.00 -50.67 -28.78
N VAL A 369 -4.75 -50.12 -27.60
CA VAL A 369 -5.75 -49.95 -26.54
C VAL A 369 -6.41 -48.58 -26.69
N PHE A 370 -7.74 -48.56 -26.79
CA PHE A 370 -8.52 -47.33 -26.98
C PHE A 370 -9.48 -47.03 -25.81
N ARG A 371 -9.58 -47.96 -24.86
CA ARG A 371 -10.42 -47.85 -23.66
C ARG A 371 -9.66 -48.32 -22.44
N SER A 372 -10.02 -47.79 -21.28
CA SER A 372 -9.43 -48.22 -20.02
C SER A 372 -9.78 -49.69 -19.70
N PRO A 373 -8.86 -50.44 -19.09
CA PRO A 373 -9.10 -51.81 -18.66
C PRO A 373 -10.27 -51.93 -17.68
N SER A 374 -10.90 -53.10 -17.67
CA SER A 374 -11.87 -53.47 -16.62
C SER A 374 -11.19 -53.76 -15.27
N LEU A 375 -9.90 -54.14 -15.30
CA LEU A 375 -9.08 -54.37 -14.12
C LEU A 375 -8.58 -53.03 -13.56
N LYS A 376 -9.02 -52.69 -12.35
CA LYS A 376 -8.69 -51.42 -11.67
C LYS A 376 -7.17 -51.23 -11.50
N ASP A 377 -6.45 -52.31 -11.24
CA ASP A 377 -5.00 -52.27 -10.98
C ASP A 377 -4.19 -51.88 -12.22
N HIS A 378 -4.80 -51.92 -13.40
CA HIS A 378 -4.18 -51.46 -14.64
C HIS A 378 -4.50 -49.99 -14.96
N ILE A 379 -5.22 -49.29 -14.07
CA ILE A 379 -5.49 -47.86 -14.14
C ILE A 379 -4.62 -47.16 -13.09
N GLU A 380 -3.61 -46.45 -13.58
CA GLU A 380 -2.71 -45.65 -12.77
C GLU A 380 -3.14 -44.18 -12.86
N ILE A 381 -3.22 -43.53 -11.70
CA ILE A 381 -3.52 -42.09 -11.60
C ILE A 381 -2.30 -41.43 -10.99
N VAL A 382 -1.77 -40.44 -11.70
CA VAL A 382 -0.57 -39.68 -11.31
C VAL A 382 -0.96 -38.22 -11.19
N ILE A 383 -0.64 -37.60 -10.06
CA ILE A 383 -0.83 -36.16 -9.86
C ILE A 383 0.46 -35.47 -10.33
N ALA A 384 0.34 -34.66 -11.38
CA ALA A 384 1.41 -33.77 -11.82
C ALA A 384 1.32 -32.48 -10.99
N LYS A 385 2.13 -32.42 -9.92
CA LYS A 385 2.25 -31.25 -9.03
C LYS A 385 2.95 -30.10 -9.75
#